data_AF-A0A3C0I6H9-F1
#
_entry.id   AF-A0A3C0I6H9-F1
#
_cell.length_a   1.000
_cell.length_b   1.000
_cell.length_c   1.000
_cell.angle_alpha   90.00
_cell.angle_beta   90.00
_cell.angle_gamma   90.00
#
_symmetry.space_group_name_H-M   'P 1'
#
loop_
_entity.id
_entity.type
_entity.pdbx_description
1 polymer ?
#
loop_
_entity_poly.entity_id
_entity_poly.type
_entity_poly.pdbx_seq_one_letter_code
_entity_poly.pdbx_strand_id
1 'polypeptide(L)'
;MKVAHSNEAFELWYLLHYHYYDTGISRKQYQERLTAVLNKPYQKNSETMYEDLQKSGGNQKEAINHAKTLLSTYDSQTDYADHNPSTTVHELVITLNDYLNEFKKRFGL
;
A
#
# COMPACT_ATOMS: atom_id res chain seq x y z
N MET A 1 -18.98 21.11 5.82
CA MET A 1 -18.54 20.64 4.49
C MET A 1 -17.93 19.26 4.69
N LYS A 2 -18.62 18.17 4.35
CA LYS A 2 -18.09 16.80 4.47
C LYS A 2 -17.16 16.57 3.29
N VAL A 3 -15.86 16.54 3.55
CA VAL A 3 -14.85 16.19 2.53
C VAL A 3 -15.01 14.69 2.27
N ALA A 4 -15.26 14.32 1.02
CA ALA A 4 -15.24 12.92 0.62
C ALA A 4 -13.80 12.42 0.66
N HIS A 5 -13.39 11.80 1.77
CA HIS A 5 -12.13 11.09 1.88
C HIS A 5 -12.23 9.81 1.05
N SER A 6 -11.96 9.90 -0.26
CA SER A 6 -11.59 8.70 -1.02
C SER A 6 -10.31 8.18 -0.37
N ASN A 7 -10.34 6.99 0.24
CA ASN A 7 -9.08 6.37 0.62
C ASN A 7 -8.28 6.20 -0.68
N GLU A 8 -7.04 6.68 -0.69
CA GLU A 8 -6.11 6.34 -1.76
C GLU A 8 -5.38 5.08 -1.27
N ALA A 9 -6.13 4.00 -0.97
CA ALA A 9 -5.60 2.83 -0.28
C ALA A 9 -4.48 2.13 -1.05
N PHE A 10 -4.54 2.16 -2.39
CA PHE A 10 -3.49 1.63 -3.24
C PHE A 10 -2.28 2.55 -3.30
N GLU A 11 -2.47 3.85 -3.47
CA GLU A 11 -1.36 4.81 -3.47
C GLU A 11 -0.63 4.84 -2.12
N LEU A 12 -1.37 4.76 -1.00
CA LEU A 12 -0.80 4.58 0.32
C LEU A 12 -0.03 3.26 0.39
N TRP A 13 -0.65 2.16 -0.02
CA TRP A 13 0.00 0.85 -0.06
C TRP A 13 1.34 0.91 -0.80
N TYR A 14 1.39 1.53 -1.99
CA TYR A 14 2.62 1.69 -2.77
C TYR A 14 3.69 2.51 -2.03
N LEU A 15 3.32 3.61 -1.38
CA LEU A 15 4.28 4.40 -0.61
C LEU A 15 4.83 3.66 0.61
N LEU A 16 4.03 2.79 1.24
CA LEU A 16 4.45 1.97 2.38
C LEU A 16 5.57 0.98 2.02
N HIS A 17 5.83 0.71 0.74
CA HIS A 17 7.01 -0.07 0.30
C HIS A 17 8.35 0.60 0.61
N TYR A 18 8.37 1.91 0.86
CA TYR A 18 9.59 2.69 1.06
C TYR A 18 9.68 3.25 2.49
N HIS A 19 8.60 3.86 2.97
CA HIS A 19 8.59 4.55 4.26
C HIS A 19 7.24 4.38 4.96
N TYR A 20 7.26 4.49 6.29
CA TYR A 20 6.05 4.55 7.09
C TYR A 20 5.35 5.92 6.92
N TYR A 21 4.02 5.91 6.83
CA TYR A 21 3.19 7.12 6.71
C TYR A 21 1.95 6.99 7.60
N ASP A 22 1.75 7.96 8.49
CA ASP A 22 0.64 8.04 9.46
C ASP A 22 -0.13 9.37 9.42
N THR A 23 0.34 10.34 8.63
CA THR A 23 -0.36 11.61 8.40
C THR A 23 -1.13 11.56 7.09
N GLY A 24 -2.34 12.15 7.05
CA GLY A 24 -3.15 12.23 5.83
C GLY A 24 -2.39 12.92 4.68
N ILE A 25 -2.39 12.28 3.51
CA ILE A 25 -1.71 12.74 2.30
C ILE A 25 -2.77 13.13 1.26
N SER A 26 -2.63 14.29 0.63
CA SER A 26 -3.53 14.67 -0.47
C SER A 26 -3.24 13.86 -1.73
N ARG A 27 -4.26 13.69 -2.60
CA ARG A 27 -4.10 12.99 -3.89
C ARG A 27 -2.92 13.52 -4.72
N LYS A 28 -2.72 14.84 -4.77
CA LYS A 28 -1.59 15.46 -5.46
C LYS A 28 -0.24 15.03 -4.86
N GLN A 29 -0.15 15.02 -3.54
CA GLN A 29 1.07 14.57 -2.86
C GLN A 29 1.35 13.08 -3.07
N TYR A 30 0.33 12.22 -3.15
CA TYR A 30 0.53 10.81 -3.54
C TYR A 30 1.17 10.71 -4.92
N GLN A 31 0.63 11.41 -5.91
CA GLN A 31 1.16 11.40 -7.28
C GLN A 31 2.61 11.91 -7.35
N GLU A 32 2.92 13.00 -6.64
CA GLU A 32 4.28 13.57 -6.58
C GLU A 32 5.27 12.60 -5.92
N ARG A 33 4.91 12.05 -4.75
CA ARG A 33 5.77 11.11 -4.01
C ARG A 33 6.00 9.82 -4.81
N LEU A 34 4.94 9.27 -5.40
CA LEU A 34 5.04 8.05 -6.22
C LEU A 34 5.89 8.30 -7.46
N THR A 35 5.71 9.44 -8.13
CA THR A 35 6.54 9.81 -9.29
C THR A 35 8.02 9.89 -8.91
N ALA A 36 8.32 10.44 -7.73
CA ALA A 36 9.69 10.55 -7.23
C ALA A 36 10.30 9.18 -6.91
N VAL A 37 9.63 8.33 -6.11
CA VAL A 37 10.19 7.03 -5.72
C VAL A 37 10.27 6.04 -6.89
N LEU A 38 9.33 6.10 -7.84
CA LEU A 38 9.35 5.25 -9.03
C LEU A 38 10.34 5.74 -10.10
N ASN A 39 10.89 6.95 -9.95
CA ASN A 39 11.73 7.63 -10.93
C ASN A 39 11.09 7.70 -12.34
N LYS A 40 9.76 7.78 -12.38
CA LYS A 40 8.94 7.94 -13.61
C LYS A 40 7.55 8.47 -13.25
N PRO A 41 6.81 9.10 -14.18
CA PRO A 41 5.46 9.59 -13.90
C PRO A 41 4.54 8.47 -13.38
N TYR A 42 3.94 8.68 -12.21
CA TYR A 42 2.93 7.76 -11.66
C TYR A 42 1.68 7.74 -12.54
N GLN A 43 1.18 6.54 -12.84
CA GLN A 43 -0.04 6.32 -13.60
C GLN A 43 -0.98 5.41 -12.80
N LYS A 44 -2.18 5.93 -12.51
CA LYS A 44 -3.26 5.16 -11.90
C LYS A 44 -3.68 4.07 -12.90
N ASN A 45 -3.57 2.80 -12.51
CA ASN A 45 -3.74 1.60 -13.35
C ASN A 45 -2.56 1.24 -14.26
N SER A 46 -1.33 1.56 -13.86
CA SER A 46 -0.14 1.00 -14.53
C SER A 46 -0.14 -0.53 -14.46
N GLU A 47 -0.03 -1.20 -15.61
CA GLU A 47 0.07 -2.65 -15.72
C GLU A 47 1.38 -3.22 -15.14
N THR A 48 2.38 -2.37 -14.92
CA THR A 48 3.72 -2.75 -14.47
C THR A 48 4.01 -2.32 -13.03
N MET A 49 3.01 -1.87 -12.28
CA MET A 49 3.20 -1.22 -10.98
C MET A 49 3.98 -2.11 -9.99
N TYR A 50 3.71 -3.41 -9.98
CA TYR A 50 4.40 -4.32 -9.07
C TYR A 50 5.89 -4.43 -9.40
N GLU A 51 6.22 -4.61 -10.68
CA GLU A 51 7.61 -4.66 -11.16
C GLU A 51 8.32 -3.32 -10.95
N ASP A 52 7.61 -2.21 -11.12
CA ASP A 52 8.16 -0.87 -10.92
C ASP A 52 8.53 -0.62 -9.45
N LEU A 53 7.66 -1.02 -8.51
CA LEU A 53 7.94 -0.96 -7.08
C LEU A 53 9.19 -1.77 -6.73
N GLN A 54 9.30 -3.00 -7.25
CA GLN A 54 10.49 -3.84 -7.02
C GLN A 54 11.76 -3.21 -7.59
N LYS A 55 11.72 -2.74 -8.84
CA LYS A 55 12.90 -2.16 -9.54
C LYS A 55 13.39 -0.86 -8.91
N SER A 56 12.49 -0.09 -8.33
CA SER A 56 12.82 1.16 -7.63
C SER A 56 13.23 0.96 -6.16
N GLY A 57 13.38 -0.30 -5.71
CA GLY A 57 13.86 -0.62 -4.37
C GLY A 57 12.77 -0.72 -3.30
N GLY A 58 11.50 -0.74 -3.70
CA GLY A 58 10.38 -0.96 -2.79
C GLY A 58 10.35 -2.39 -2.24
N ASN A 59 9.97 -2.53 -0.97
CA ASN A 59 9.96 -3.80 -0.25
C ASN A 59 8.55 -4.16 0.24
N GLN A 60 7.98 -5.23 -0.30
CA GLN A 60 6.62 -5.67 0.07
C GLN A 60 6.52 -6.13 1.52
N LYS A 61 7.57 -6.75 2.08
CA LYS A 61 7.58 -7.16 3.49
C LYS A 61 7.51 -5.95 4.42
N GLU A 62 8.25 -4.90 4.11
CA GLU A 62 8.19 -3.64 4.86
C GLU A 62 6.82 -2.96 4.69
N ALA A 63 6.25 -2.97 3.48
CA ALA A 63 4.89 -2.46 3.25
C ALA A 63 3.84 -3.15 4.13
N ILE A 64 3.94 -4.49 4.28
CA ILE A 64 3.07 -5.26 5.17
C ILE A 64 3.25 -4.81 6.62
N ASN A 65 4.50 -4.66 7.09
CA ASN A 65 4.78 -4.22 8.46
C ASN A 65 4.24 -2.81 8.72
N HIS A 66 4.50 -1.87 7.82
CA HIS A 66 4.01 -0.50 7.92
C HIS A 66 2.48 -0.43 7.93
N ALA A 67 1.81 -1.20 7.06
CA ALA A 67 0.35 -1.21 7.00
C ALA A 67 -0.28 -1.81 8.27
N LYS A 68 0.31 -2.88 8.82
CA LYS A 68 -0.12 -3.46 10.11
C LYS A 68 0.04 -2.47 11.26
N THR A 69 1.20 -1.83 11.36
CA THR A 69 1.46 -0.79 12.37
C THR A 69 0.45 0.34 12.24
N LEU A 70 0.20 0.82 11.02
CA LEU A 70 -0.76 1.89 10.76
C LEU A 70 -2.17 1.50 11.21
N LEU A 71 -2.66 0.30 10.86
CA LEU A 71 -3.97 -0.17 11.30
C LEU A 71 -4.07 -0.28 12.83
N SER A 72 -3.02 -0.77 13.50
CA SER A 72 -3.04 -0.91 14.96
C SER A 72 -3.21 0.41 15.71
N THR A 73 -2.86 1.55 15.09
CA THR A 73 -3.08 2.88 15.68
C THR A 73 -4.57 3.23 15.82
N TYR A 74 -5.44 2.50 15.12
CA TYR A 74 -6.89 2.68 15.12
C TYR A 74 -7.65 1.60 15.91
N ASP A 75 -6.98 0.67 16.58
CA ASP A 75 -7.63 -0.48 17.25
C ASP A 75 -8.68 -0.07 18.32
N SER A 76 -8.56 1.14 18.89
CA SER A 76 -9.52 1.69 19.86
C SER A 76 -10.62 2.56 19.22
N GLN A 77 -10.64 2.70 17.89
CA GLN A 77 -11.55 3.56 17.15
C GLN A 77 -12.57 2.72 16.38
N THR A 78 -13.85 3.06 16.51
CA THR A 78 -14.95 2.38 15.80
C THR A 78 -15.37 3.11 14.53
N ASP A 79 -14.93 4.35 14.35
CA ASP A 79 -15.29 5.20 13.22
C ASP A 79 -14.33 5.00 12.05
N TYR A 80 -14.43 3.82 11.41
CA TYR A 80 -13.57 3.42 10.28
C TYR A 80 -13.54 4.43 9.13
N ALA A 81 -14.59 5.23 8.97
CA ALA A 81 -14.66 6.29 7.95
C ALA A 81 -13.65 7.42 8.16
N ASP A 82 -13.18 7.61 9.40
CA ASP A 82 -12.24 8.67 9.78
C ASP A 82 -10.77 8.18 9.82
N HIS A 83 -10.53 6.89 9.61
CA HIS A 83 -9.18 6.33 9.55
C HIS A 83 -8.43 6.80 8.29
N ASN A 84 -7.66 7.87 8.43
CA ASN A 84 -6.89 8.46 7.34
C ASN A 84 -5.50 8.88 7.82
N PRO A 85 -4.41 8.30 7.27
CA PRO A 85 -4.38 7.32 6.19
C PRO A 85 -4.64 5.89 6.70
N SER A 86 -5.29 5.04 5.91
CA SER A 86 -5.42 3.61 6.21
C SER A 86 -5.52 2.76 4.92
N THR A 87 -5.05 1.51 4.99
CA THR A 87 -5.18 0.54 3.89
C THR A 87 -5.21 -0.89 4.41
N THR A 88 -6.08 -1.72 3.84
CA THR A 88 -6.16 -3.18 4.08
C THR A 88 -5.58 -3.99 2.93
N VAL A 89 -4.94 -3.36 1.94
CA VAL A 89 -4.35 -4.06 0.77
C VAL A 89 -3.32 -5.12 1.18
N HIS A 90 -2.65 -4.92 2.31
CA HIS A 90 -1.71 -5.91 2.85
C HIS A 90 -2.36 -7.26 3.19
N GLU A 91 -3.64 -7.30 3.59
CA GLU A 91 -4.36 -8.54 3.88
C GLU A 91 -4.57 -9.37 2.60
N LEU A 92 -4.95 -8.69 1.51
CA LEU A 92 -5.05 -9.30 0.18
C LEU A 92 -3.70 -9.85 -0.26
N VAL A 93 -2.63 -9.06 -0.13
CA VAL A 93 -1.29 -9.46 -0.56
C VAL A 93 -0.74 -10.63 0.26
N ILE A 94 -0.97 -10.66 1.57
CA ILE A 94 -0.62 -11.82 2.43
C ILE A 94 -1.33 -13.06 1.90
N THR A 95 -2.65 -12.97 1.67
CA THR A 95 -3.46 -14.08 1.16
C THR A 95 -2.94 -14.60 -0.18
N LEU A 96 -2.62 -13.70 -1.12
CA LEU A 96 -2.06 -14.07 -2.42
C LEU A 96 -0.68 -14.74 -2.29
N ASN A 97 0.18 -14.22 -1.41
CA ASN A 97 1.49 -14.81 -1.15
C ASN A 97 1.37 -16.23 -0.58
N ASP A 98 0.44 -16.47 0.33
CA ASP A 98 0.20 -17.78 0.91
C ASP A 98 -0.26 -18.77 -0.17
N TYR A 99 -1.21 -18.40 -1.02
CA TYR A 99 -1.62 -19.21 -2.17
C TYR A 99 -0.47 -19.49 -3.14
N LEU A 100 0.37 -18.49 -3.46
CA LEU A 100 1.54 -18.69 -4.31
C LEU A 100 2.53 -19.69 -3.68
N ASN A 101 2.75 -19.60 -2.37
CA ASN A 101 3.66 -20.48 -1.66
C ASN A 101 3.12 -21.92 -1.60
N GLU A 102 1.83 -22.09 -1.36
CA GLU A 102 1.17 -23.41 -1.42
C GLU A 102 1.23 -24.00 -2.82
N PHE A 103 0.96 -23.19 -3.84
CA PHE A 103 1.07 -23.61 -5.24
C PHE A 103 2.49 -24.10 -5.56
N LYS A 104 3.53 -23.33 -5.22
CA LYS A 104 4.93 -23.72 -5.44
C LYS A 104 5.27 -25.04 -4.73
N LYS A 105 4.86 -25.21 -3.47
CA LYS A 105 5.06 -26.46 -2.71
C LYS A 105 4.37 -27.65 -3.37
N ARG A 106 3.14 -27.47 -3.87
CA ARG A 106 2.35 -28.54 -4.50
C ARG A 106 2.96 -29.00 -5.83
N PHE A 107 3.58 -28.10 -6.59
CA PHE A 107 4.07 -28.38 -7.94
C PHE A 107 5.60 -28.45 -8.05
N GLY A 108 6.35 -28.29 -6.95
CA GLY A 108 7.80 -28.44 -6.92
C GLY A 108 8.56 -27.34 -7.68
N LEU A 109 8.04 -26.10 -7.66
CA LEU A 109 8.63 -24.91 -8.28
C LEU A 109 9.50 -24.10 -7.30
#